data_AF-A0A151LQ09-F1
#
_entry.id   AF-A0A151LQ09-F1
#
_cell.length_a   1.000
_cell.length_b   1.000
_cell.length_c   1.000
_cell.angle_alpha   90.00
_cell.angle_beta   90.00
_cell.angle_gamma   90.00
#
_symmetry.space_group_name_H-M   'P 1'
#
loop_
_entity.id
_entity.type
_entity.pdbx_description
1 polymer ?
#
loop_
_entity_poly.entity_id
_entity_poly.type
_entity_poly.pdbx_seq_one_letter_code
_entity_poly.pdbx_strand_id
1 'polypeptide(L)'
;FIAITSILRCFFYPFRFGEYKDKGIIVYNVIVSIFFFFKLPLYVLTPIFFADPMAAIVGRQFPNYAIYKKKTLHGTLTCFFVSLVTLFYIRNYWHIFILSLSLSFLELFGGSYDNLLMCFPIFIYMTFFKV
;
A
#
# COMPACT_ATOMS: atom_id res chain seq x y z
N PHE A 1 9.57 2.47 20.41
CA PHE A 1 10.77 3.32 20.30
C PHE A 1 11.24 3.44 18.86
N ILE A 2 11.51 2.33 18.15
CA ILE A 2 11.98 2.31 16.75
C ILE A 2 11.03 3.08 15.79
N ALA A 3 9.71 2.91 15.93
CA ALA A 3 8.72 3.60 15.10
C ALA A 3 8.69 5.13 15.30
N ILE A 4 8.90 5.59 16.52
CA ILE A 4 8.94 7.02 16.85
C ILE A 4 10.22 7.63 16.27
N THR A 5 11.35 6.92 16.37
CA THR A 5 12.62 7.35 15.79
C THR A 5 12.62 7.38 14.26
N SER A 6 11.87 6.49 13.59
CA SER A 6 11.73 6.52 12.12
C SER A 6 10.82 7.66 11.65
N ILE A 7 9.74 7.96 12.37
CA ILE A 7 8.88 9.14 12.09
C ILE A 7 9.66 10.44 12.28
N LEU A 8 10.41 10.57 13.39
CA LEU A 8 11.28 11.72 13.63
C LEU A 8 12.35 11.87 12.55
N ARG A 9 13.00 10.77 12.13
CA ARG A 9 13.98 10.81 11.03
C ARG A 9 13.38 11.32 9.72
N CYS A 10 12.13 10.98 9.43
CA CYS A 10 11.43 11.44 8.23
C CYS A 10 11.27 12.98 8.17
N PHE A 11 11.33 13.66 9.31
CA PHE A 11 11.31 15.13 9.41
C PHE A 11 12.70 15.79 9.32
N PHE A 12 13.75 15.11 9.76
CA PHE A 12 15.10 15.70 9.87
C PHE A 12 16.05 15.32 8.73
N TYR A 13 15.88 14.16 8.09
CA TYR A 13 16.71 13.72 6.97
C TYR A 13 15.86 13.03 5.89
N PRO A 14 15.95 13.44 4.61
CA PRO A 14 15.27 12.73 3.54
C PRO A 14 15.85 11.31 3.41
N PHE A 15 15.00 10.31 3.34
CA PHE A 15 15.43 8.96 2.97
C PHE A 15 16.04 9.03 1.57
N ARG A 16 17.10 8.24 1.33
CA ARG A 16 17.84 8.18 0.06
C ARG A 16 16.95 7.84 -1.17
N PHE A 17 15.69 7.44 -0.93
CA PHE A 17 14.68 7.07 -1.94
C PHE A 17 13.38 7.88 -1.87
N GLY A 18 13.25 8.90 -1.01
CA GLY A 18 12.02 9.67 -0.82
C GLY A 18 12.25 11.19 -0.86
N GLU A 19 11.24 11.94 -1.33
CA GLU A 19 11.27 13.41 -1.26
C GLU A 19 11.12 13.90 0.20
N TYR A 20 11.59 15.12 0.47
CA TYR A 20 11.45 15.75 1.78
C TYR A 20 9.94 15.86 2.13
N LYS A 21 9.51 15.30 3.27
CA LYS A 21 8.09 15.15 3.66
C LYS A 21 7.26 14.26 2.71
N ASP A 22 7.80 13.12 2.32
CA ASP A 22 7.01 12.12 1.60
C ASP A 22 5.81 11.67 2.46
N LYS A 23 4.63 12.19 2.10
CA LYS A 23 3.38 11.98 2.83
C LYS A 23 2.99 10.51 2.86
N GLY A 24 3.33 9.75 1.82
CA GLY A 24 3.05 8.31 1.75
C GLY A 24 3.82 7.54 2.82
N ILE A 25 5.13 7.81 2.95
CA ILE A 25 5.99 7.13 3.92
C ILE A 25 5.59 7.47 5.37
N ILE A 26 5.24 8.73 5.63
CA ILE A 26 4.77 9.16 6.96
C ILE A 26 3.48 8.43 7.32
N VAL A 27 2.50 8.44 6.42
CA VAL A 27 1.19 7.80 6.64
C VAL A 27 1.35 6.29 6.84
N TYR A 28 2.16 5.65 6.03
CA TYR A 28 2.48 4.23 6.16
C TYR A 28 3.08 3.89 7.54
N ASN A 29 4.07 4.66 8.01
CA ASN A 29 4.67 4.44 9.33
C ASN A 29 3.66 4.63 10.48
N VAL A 30 2.75 5.60 10.34
CA VAL A 30 1.66 5.80 11.31
C VAL A 30 0.72 4.60 11.33
N ILE A 31 0.30 4.09 10.16
CA ILE A 31 -0.56 2.91 10.05
C ILE A 31 0.10 1.69 10.71
N VAL A 32 1.35 1.39 10.37
CA VAL A 32 2.08 0.26 10.96
C VAL A 32 2.19 0.40 12.48
N SER A 33 2.41 1.62 12.97
CA SER A 33 2.46 1.90 14.42
C SER A 33 1.11 1.67 15.10
N ILE A 34 0.00 2.05 14.46
CA ILE A 34 -1.36 1.81 14.94
C ILE A 34 -1.64 0.30 15.01
N PHE A 35 -1.33 -0.45 13.95
CA PHE A 35 -1.50 -1.92 13.96
C PHE A 35 -0.72 -2.58 15.09
N PHE A 36 0.52 -2.13 15.32
CA PHE A 36 1.35 -2.63 16.42
C PHE A 36 0.75 -2.29 17.79
N PHE A 37 0.21 -1.08 17.95
CA PHE A 37 -0.41 -0.63 19.20
C PHE A 37 -1.70 -1.42 19.52
N PHE A 38 -2.54 -1.66 18.53
CA PHE A 38 -3.78 -2.43 18.67
C PHE A 38 -3.58 -3.95 18.59
N LYS A 39 -2.34 -4.44 18.48
CA LYS A 39 -1.99 -5.87 18.31
C LYS A 39 -2.75 -6.53 17.15
N LEU A 40 -3.00 -5.78 16.08
CA LEU A 40 -3.66 -6.30 14.88
C LEU A 40 -2.67 -7.12 14.05
N PRO A 41 -3.13 -8.17 13.34
CA PRO A 41 -2.30 -8.95 12.45
C PRO A 41 -1.65 -8.10 11.35
N LEU A 42 -0.32 -8.00 11.39
CA LEU A 42 0.47 -7.27 10.37
C LEU A 42 0.45 -7.94 9.01
N TYR A 43 0.14 -9.24 8.94
CA TYR A 43 0.04 -9.97 7.67
C TYR A 43 -1.08 -9.43 6.77
N VAL A 44 -2.04 -8.70 7.34
CA VAL A 44 -3.14 -8.06 6.60
C VAL A 44 -2.66 -6.86 5.76
N LEU A 45 -1.51 -6.27 6.13
CA LEU A 45 -0.88 -5.16 5.42
C LEU A 45 0.09 -5.63 4.32
N THR A 46 0.30 -6.95 4.13
CA THR A 46 1.22 -7.49 3.10
C THR A 46 1.01 -6.91 1.70
N PRO A 47 -0.21 -6.64 1.21
CA PRO A 47 -0.37 -6.08 -0.12
C PRO A 47 0.27 -4.69 -0.21
N ILE A 48 0.23 -3.89 0.85
CA ILE A 48 0.80 -2.53 0.84
C ILE A 48 2.33 -2.60 0.86
N PHE A 49 2.92 -3.52 1.64
CA PHE A 49 4.37 -3.70 1.72
C PHE A 49 5.01 -4.10 0.39
N PHE A 50 4.28 -4.83 -0.46
CA PHE A 50 4.83 -5.37 -1.71
C PHE A 50 4.27 -4.70 -2.97
N ALA A 51 2.96 -4.46 -3.02
CA ALA A 51 2.29 -3.98 -4.23
C ALA A 51 2.71 -2.54 -4.56
N ASP A 52 2.79 -1.65 -3.55
CA ASP A 52 3.15 -0.24 -3.75
C ASP A 52 4.59 -0.06 -4.31
N PRO A 53 5.65 -0.60 -3.67
CA PRO A 53 7.00 -0.48 -4.23
C PRO A 53 7.17 -1.20 -5.56
N MET A 54 6.54 -2.36 -5.77
CA MET A 54 6.61 -3.07 -7.05
C MET A 54 5.90 -2.30 -8.17
N ALA A 55 4.72 -1.74 -7.91
CA ALA A 55 4.00 -0.91 -8.86
C ALA A 55 4.79 0.36 -9.22
N ALA A 56 5.46 0.98 -8.25
CA ALA A 56 6.33 2.12 -8.48
C ALA A 56 7.56 1.76 -9.34
N ILE A 57 8.20 0.61 -9.08
CA ILE A 57 9.36 0.13 -9.86
C ILE A 57 8.95 -0.18 -11.30
N VAL A 58 7.91 -0.98 -11.50
CA VAL A 58 7.43 -1.36 -12.84
C VAL A 58 6.90 -0.13 -13.58
N GLY A 59 6.23 0.78 -12.88
CA GLY A 59 5.72 2.00 -13.48
C GLY A 59 6.81 2.97 -13.94
N ARG A 60 7.96 3.02 -13.25
CA ARG A 60 9.15 3.76 -13.71
C ARG A 60 9.81 3.10 -14.91
N GLN A 61 9.84 1.77 -14.95
CA GLN A 61 10.50 1.03 -16.02
C GLN A 61 9.69 0.99 -17.32
N PHE A 62 8.36 1.05 -17.23
CA PHE A 62 7.44 1.05 -18.38
C PHE A 62 6.55 2.31 -18.39
N PRO A 63 7.08 3.48 -18.80
CA PRO A 63 6.34 4.75 -18.78
C PRO A 63 5.31 4.90 -19.90
N ASN A 64 5.35 4.05 -20.94
CA ASN A 64 4.62 4.24 -22.20
C ASN A 64 3.09 4.26 -22.11
N TYR A 65 2.50 3.91 -20.96
CA TYR A 65 1.05 3.88 -20.76
C TYR A 65 0.65 4.55 -19.44
N ALA A 66 0.95 5.84 -19.30
CA ALA A 66 0.45 6.64 -18.18
C ALA A 66 -1.08 6.84 -18.31
N ILE A 67 -1.85 6.38 -17.32
CA ILE A 67 -3.31 6.54 -17.30
C ILE A 67 -3.69 7.80 -16.53
N TYR A 68 -3.14 7.97 -15.33
CA TYR A 68 -3.52 9.04 -14.42
C TYR A 68 -2.30 9.68 -13.77
N LYS A 69 -2.04 10.96 -14.11
CA LYS A 69 -0.83 11.69 -13.73
C LYS A 69 0.46 10.93 -14.12
N LYS A 70 1.21 10.43 -13.13
CA LYS A 70 2.45 9.66 -13.28
C LYS A 70 2.24 8.15 -13.07
N LYS A 71 1.02 7.69 -12.80
CA LYS A 71 0.70 6.26 -12.60
C LYS A 71 0.45 5.59 -13.95
N THR A 72 1.12 4.47 -14.18
CA THR A 72 1.05 3.72 -15.44
C THR A 72 0.14 2.51 -15.32
N LEU A 73 -0.42 2.09 -16.46
CA LEU A 73 -1.23 0.88 -16.59
C LEU A 73 -0.46 -0.36 -16.09
N HIS A 74 0.83 -0.42 -16.42
CA HIS A 74 1.72 -1.50 -16.01
C HIS A 74 1.96 -1.51 -14.50
N GLY A 75 2.07 -0.34 -13.87
CA GLY A 75 2.12 -0.20 -12.42
C GLY A 75 0.86 -0.74 -11.75
N THR A 76 -0.32 -0.31 -12.22
CA THR A 76 -1.60 -0.77 -11.64
C THR A 76 -1.87 -2.26 -11.85
N LEU A 77 -1.48 -2.81 -13.00
CA LEU A 77 -1.55 -4.26 -13.24
C LEU A 77 -0.62 -5.01 -12.28
N THR A 78 0.58 -4.48 -12.05
CA THR A 78 1.53 -5.05 -11.09
C THR A 78 0.93 -5.04 -9.69
N CYS A 79 0.33 -3.93 -9.24
CA CYS A 79 -0.35 -3.87 -7.96
C CYS A 79 -1.49 -4.89 -7.87
N PHE A 80 -2.27 -5.08 -8.94
CA PHE A 80 -3.33 -6.08 -8.99
C PHE A 80 -2.77 -7.51 -8.83
N PHE A 81 -1.75 -7.90 -9.59
CA PHE A 81 -1.17 -9.25 -9.48
C PHE A 81 -0.45 -9.48 -8.14
N VAL A 82 0.27 -8.49 -7.63
CA VAL A 82 0.96 -8.60 -6.35
C VAL A 82 -0.04 -8.67 -5.20
N SER A 83 -1.12 -7.89 -5.24
CA SER A 83 -2.20 -7.97 -4.24
C SER A 83 -2.93 -9.32 -4.28
N LEU A 84 -3.17 -9.90 -5.46
CA LEU A 84 -3.72 -11.25 -5.59
C LEU A 84 -2.86 -12.31 -4.89
N VAL A 85 -1.53 -12.25 -5.04
CA VAL A 85 -0.60 -13.22 -4.43
C VAL A 85 -0.41 -12.96 -2.94
N THR A 86 -0.39 -11.70 -2.51
CA THR A 86 -0.14 -11.32 -1.11
C THR A 86 -1.36 -11.50 -0.19
N LEU A 87 -2.57 -11.59 -0.75
CA LEU A 87 -3.82 -11.92 -0.04
C LEU A 87 -4.00 -13.43 0.22
N PHE A 88 -2.92 -14.16 0.47
CA PHE A 88 -2.93 -15.62 0.68
C PHE A 88 -3.73 -16.09 1.89
N TYR A 89 -4.02 -15.21 2.85
CA TYR A 89 -4.77 -15.54 4.07
C TYR A 89 -6.28 -15.64 3.84
N ILE A 90 -6.79 -15.17 2.71
CA ILE A 90 -8.21 -15.23 2.37
C ILE A 90 -8.48 -16.55 1.63
N ARG A 91 -9.39 -17.38 2.15
CA ARG A 91 -9.72 -18.68 1.55
C ARG A 91 -10.66 -18.57 0.34
N ASN A 92 -11.43 -17.50 0.23
CA ASN A 92 -12.43 -17.33 -0.83
C ASN A 92 -11.88 -16.47 -1.98
N TYR A 93 -11.68 -17.11 -3.13
CA TYR A 93 -11.13 -16.50 -4.34
C TYR A 93 -11.90 -15.25 -4.82
N TRP A 94 -13.23 -15.21 -4.62
CA TRP A 94 -14.03 -14.04 -4.99
C TRP A 94 -13.66 -12.80 -4.16
N HIS A 95 -13.42 -12.96 -2.86
CA HIS A 95 -13.02 -11.83 -2.01
C HIS A 95 -11.60 -11.37 -2.35
N ILE A 96 -10.69 -12.30 -2.65
CA ILE A 96 -9.33 -11.98 -3.11
C ILE A 96 -9.39 -11.14 -4.39
N PHE A 97 -10.21 -11.53 -5.36
CA PHE A 97 -10.38 -10.79 -6.61
C PHE A 97 -10.98 -9.40 -6.38
N ILE A 98 -12.05 -9.28 -5.58
CA ILE A 98 -12.68 -7.99 -5.30
C ILE A 98 -11.73 -7.06 -4.53
N LEU A 99 -11.00 -7.59 -3.53
CA LEU A 99 -10.04 -6.81 -2.76
C LEU A 99 -8.87 -6.34 -3.61
N SER A 100 -8.24 -7.22 -4.37
CA SER A 100 -7.13 -6.86 -5.28
C SER A 100 -7.55 -5.83 -6.31
N LEU A 101 -8.77 -5.95 -6.86
CA LEU A 101 -9.35 -4.94 -7.74
C LEU A 101 -9.57 -3.61 -7.01
N SER A 102 -10.11 -3.63 -5.80
CA SER A 102 -10.30 -2.41 -5.01
C SER A 102 -8.97 -1.72 -4.68
N LEU A 103 -7.94 -2.51 -4.36
CA LEU A 103 -6.60 -2.03 -4.04
C LEU A 103 -5.93 -1.37 -5.24
N SER A 104 -6.01 -1.99 -6.43
CA SER A 104 -5.44 -1.41 -7.66
C SER A 104 -6.18 -0.14 -8.10
N PHE A 105 -7.51 -0.07 -7.93
CA PHE A 105 -8.25 1.16 -8.18
C PHE A 105 -7.87 2.27 -7.19
N LEU A 106 -7.79 1.97 -5.90
CA LEU A 106 -7.42 2.94 -4.87
C LEU A 106 -5.96 3.36 -4.98
N GLU A 107 -5.08 2.50 -5.50
CA GLU A 107 -3.73 2.88 -5.92
C GLU A 107 -3.76 3.95 -7.02
N LEU A 108 -4.54 3.70 -8.08
CA LEU A 108 -4.61 4.55 -9.26
C LEU A 108 -5.15 5.93 -8.91
N PHE A 109 -6.19 5.99 -8.08
CA PHE A 109 -6.83 7.24 -7.65
C PHE A 109 -6.16 7.88 -6.43
N GLY A 110 -5.33 7.14 -5.68
CA GLY A 110 -4.86 7.58 -4.37
C GLY A 110 -3.80 8.67 -4.36
N GLY A 111 -3.17 8.95 -5.51
CA GLY A 111 -2.22 10.04 -5.64
C GLY A 111 -1.08 9.94 -4.61
N SER A 112 -0.92 10.94 -3.75
CA SER A 112 0.11 10.97 -2.69
C SER A 112 -0.33 10.32 -1.36
N TYR A 113 -1.56 9.82 -1.28
CA TYR A 113 -2.16 9.16 -0.11
C TYR A 113 -2.63 7.74 -0.47
N ASP A 114 -2.04 7.13 -1.50
CA ASP A 114 -2.33 5.78 -1.97
C ASP A 114 -2.22 4.74 -0.85
N ASN A 115 -1.16 4.81 -0.04
CA ASN A 115 -0.98 3.92 1.11
C ASN A 115 -2.09 4.03 2.17
N LEU A 116 -2.71 5.22 2.34
CA LEU A 116 -3.86 5.38 3.23
C LEU A 116 -5.12 4.74 2.63
N LEU A 117 -5.35 5.01 1.35
CA LEU A 117 -6.54 4.57 0.64
C LEU A 117 -6.56 3.06 0.46
N MET A 118 -5.42 2.43 0.21
CA MET A 118 -5.29 0.96 0.19
C MET A 118 -5.64 0.31 1.54
N CYS A 119 -5.42 0.99 2.66
CA CYS A 119 -5.78 0.44 3.96
C CYS A 119 -7.30 0.37 4.17
N PHE A 120 -8.09 1.27 3.60
CA PHE A 120 -9.55 1.28 3.78
C PHE A 120 -10.25 -0.04 3.43
N PRO A 121 -10.09 -0.60 2.21
CA PRO A 121 -10.76 -1.85 1.84
C PRO A 121 -10.28 -3.03 2.70
N ILE A 122 -9.01 -3.02 3.11
CA ILE A 122 -8.41 -4.02 3.99
C ILE A 122 -9.04 -3.96 5.39
N PHE A 123 -9.18 -2.75 5.97
CA PHE A 123 -9.83 -2.54 7.26
C PHE A 123 -11.31 -2.91 7.24
N ILE A 124 -12.03 -2.54 6.18
CA ILE A 124 -13.43 -2.93 5.99
C ILE A 124 -13.52 -4.45 5.97
N TYR A 125 -12.69 -5.11 5.17
CA TYR A 125 -12.68 -6.57 5.09
C TYR A 125 -12.37 -7.22 6.45
N MET A 126 -11.39 -6.72 7.17
CA MET A 126 -11.03 -7.21 8.50
C MET A 126 -12.19 -7.08 9.50
N THR A 127 -12.94 -5.97 9.45
CA THR A 127 -14.07 -5.70 10.36
C THR A 127 -15.25 -6.64 10.08
N PHE A 128 -15.55 -6.91 8.80
CA PHE A 128 -16.69 -7.75 8.40
C PHE A 128 -16.39 -9.25 8.48
N PHE A 129 -15.18 -9.67 8.14
CA PHE A 129 -14.85 -11.09 7.99
C PHE A 129 -14.01 -11.67 9.13
N LYS A 130 -13.72 -10.88 10.19
CA LYS A 130 -12.94 -11.28 11.39
C LYS A 130 -11.76 -12.19 11.00
N VAL A 131 -10.84 -11.60 10.25
CA VAL A 131 -9.55 -12.21 9.90
C VAL A 131 -8.65 -12.24 11.12
#